data_AF-F2WS24-F1
#
_entry.id   AF-F2WS24-F1
#
_cell.length_a   1.000
_cell.length_b   1.000
_cell.length_c   1.000
_cell.angle_alpha   90.00
_cell.angle_beta   90.00
_cell.angle_gamma   90.00
#
_symmetry.space_group_name_H-M   'P 1'
#
loop_
_entity.id
_entity.type
_entity.pdbx_description
1 polymer ?
#
loop_
_entity_poly.entity_id
_entity_poly.type
_entity_poly.pdbx_seq_one_letter_code
_entity_poly.pdbx_strand_id
1 'polypeptide(L)'
;NGGGHINHSIFWETLTPCSTKPSGDLEKALVRDFSSFEQFKKQLAAASVAVQGSGWGWLGFNPQTKKLTVVSCANQDPLFPTTGLIPLFGIDVWEHA
;
A
#
# COMPACT_ATOMS: atom_id res chain seq x y z
N ASN A 1 -2.70 3.15 18.99
CA ASN A 1 -3.25 1.80 19.23
C ASN A 1 -4.22 1.34 18.14
N GLY A 2 -5.35 2.02 17.88
CA GLY A 2 -6.32 1.56 16.89
C GLY A 2 -5.78 1.42 15.45
N GLY A 3 -5.00 2.39 14.97
CA GLY A 3 -4.42 2.34 13.63
C GLY A 3 -3.41 1.20 13.44
N GLY A 4 -2.63 0.88 14.48
CA GLY A 4 -1.67 -0.22 14.42
C GLY A 4 -2.33 -1.58 14.28
N HIS A 5 -3.43 -1.82 14.99
CA HIS A 5 -4.24 -3.03 14.80
C HIS A 5 -4.75 -3.13 13.36
N ILE A 6 -5.35 -2.06 12.82
CA ILE A 6 -5.89 -2.05 11.45
C ILE A 6 -4.79 -2.34 10.42
N ASN A 7 -3.66 -1.65 10.52
CA ASN A 7 -2.55 -1.78 9.57
C ASN A 7 -1.99 -3.21 9.57
N HIS A 8 -1.73 -3.78 10.75
CA HIS A 8 -1.17 -5.13 10.86
C HIS A 8 -2.18 -6.22 10.47
N SER A 9 -3.48 -6.06 10.78
CA SER A 9 -4.50 -7.00 10.31
C SER A 9 -4.49 -7.11 8.78
N ILE A 10 -4.40 -5.98 8.07
CA ILE A 10 -4.32 -5.96 6.61
C ILE A 10 -2.97 -6.52 6.13
N PHE A 11 -1.86 -6.13 6.77
CA PHE A 11 -0.52 -6.59 6.40
C PHE A 11 -0.41 -8.11 6.34
N TRP A 12 -0.83 -8.79 7.41
CA TRP A 12 -0.74 -10.25 7.48
C TRP A 12 -1.62 -10.96 6.45
N GLU A 13 -2.78 -10.41 6.12
CA GLU A 13 -3.66 -10.96 5.07
C GLU A 13 -3.07 -10.81 3.65
N THR A 14 -2.12 -9.88 3.46
CA THR A 14 -1.49 -9.62 2.16
C THR A 14 -0.17 -10.36 1.93
N LEU A 15 0.35 -11.07 2.93
CA LEU A 15 1.58 -11.84 2.82
C LEU A 15 1.30 -13.31 2.50
N THR A 16 2.13 -13.88 1.62
CA THR A 16 2.08 -15.29 1.25
C THR A 16 3.49 -15.83 1.00
N PRO A 17 3.79 -17.08 1.39
CA PRO A 17 5.08 -17.70 1.07
C PRO A 17 5.24 -18.00 -0.43
N CYS A 18 4.17 -17.91 -1.21
CA CYS A 18 4.16 -18.20 -2.63
C CYS A 18 4.03 -16.92 -3.45
N SER A 19 4.83 -16.79 -4.51
CA SER A 19 4.62 -15.70 -5.47
C SER A 19 3.28 -15.87 -6.18
N THR A 20 2.42 -14.87 -6.06
CA THR A 20 1.13 -14.80 -6.74
C THR A 20 1.11 -13.61 -7.70
N LYS A 21 0.26 -13.69 -8.73
CA LYS A 21 0.05 -12.58 -9.66
C LYS A 21 -1.20 -11.80 -9.26
N PRO A 22 -1.23 -10.47 -9.50
CA PRO A 22 -2.46 -9.70 -9.40
C PRO A 22 -3.57 -10.33 -10.23
N SER A 23 -4.82 -10.16 -9.78
CA SER A 23 -5.97 -10.49 -10.63
C SER A 23 -5.95 -9.64 -11.90
N GLY A 24 -6.57 -10.12 -13.00
CA GLY A 24 -6.50 -9.43 -14.29
C GLY A 24 -7.03 -7.99 -14.26
N ASP A 25 -8.04 -7.70 -13.42
CA ASP A 25 -8.56 -6.33 -13.27
C ASP A 25 -7.61 -5.44 -12.47
N LEU A 26 -6.96 -5.99 -11.43
CA LEU A 26 -5.95 -5.28 -10.67
C LEU A 26 -4.71 -5.00 -11.53
N GLU A 27 -4.26 -5.98 -12.32
CA GLU A 27 -3.13 -5.82 -13.24
C GLU A 27 -3.40 -4.70 -14.26
N LYS A 28 -4.59 -4.68 -14.88
CA LYS A 28 -5.00 -3.60 -15.79
C LYS A 28 -5.02 -2.24 -15.10
N ALA A 29 -5.55 -2.16 -13.88
CA ALA A 29 -5.57 -0.92 -13.11
C ALA A 29 -4.15 -0.44 -12.78
N LEU A 30 -3.25 -1.35 -12.41
CA LEU A 30 -1.84 -1.04 -12.13
C LEU A 30 -1.13 -0.52 -13.38
N VAL A 31 -1.32 -1.17 -14.54
CA VAL A 31 -0.75 -0.70 -15.82
C VAL A 31 -1.33 0.66 -16.20
N ARG A 32 -2.63 0.88 -16.03
CA ARG A 32 -3.28 2.16 -16.34
C ARG A 32 -2.72 3.30 -15.49
N ASP A 33 -2.57 3.09 -14.19
CA ASP A 33 -2.25 4.17 -13.24
C ASP A 33 -0.74 4.37 -13.05
N PHE A 34 0.08 3.33 -13.30
CA PHE A 34 1.54 3.36 -13.09
C PHE A 34 2.36 3.04 -14.34
N SER A 35 1.72 2.93 -15.51
CA SER A 35 2.31 2.52 -16.80
C SER A 35 2.73 1.05 -16.89
N SER A 36 3.23 0.44 -15.82
CA SER A 36 3.54 -1.00 -15.76
C SER A 36 3.59 -1.51 -14.32
N PHE A 37 3.50 -2.83 -14.14
CA PHE A 37 3.64 -3.47 -12.83
C PHE A 37 5.01 -3.21 -12.19
N GLU A 38 6.08 -3.23 -12.98
CA GLU A 38 7.42 -2.92 -12.47
C GLU A 38 7.56 -1.45 -12.06
N GLN A 39 6.92 -0.52 -12.78
CA GLN A 39 6.90 0.88 -12.34
C GLN A 39 6.08 1.10 -11.08
N PHE A 40 4.96 0.39 -10.91
CA PHE A 40 4.24 0.36 -9.65
C PHE A 40 5.16 -0.10 -8.51
N LYS A 41 5.84 -1.25 -8.65
CA LYS A 41 6.76 -1.76 -7.61
C LYS A 41 7.84 -0.76 -7.26
N LYS A 42 8.44 -0.13 -8.27
CA LYS A 42 9.48 0.90 -8.06
C LYS A 42 8.94 2.11 -7.29
N GLN A 43 7.75 2.60 -7.65
CA GLN A 43 7.13 3.73 -6.96
C GLN A 43 6.77 3.39 -5.51
N LEU A 44 6.16 2.23 -5.27
CA LEU A 44 5.81 1.78 -3.92
C LEU A 44 7.05 1.60 -3.04
N ALA A 45 8.10 0.95 -3.56
CA ALA A 45 9.35 0.78 -2.84
C ALA A 45 10.00 2.13 -2.51
N ALA A 46 10.07 3.05 -3.48
CA ALA A 46 10.63 4.38 -3.26
C ALA A 46 9.83 5.18 -2.22
N ALA A 47 8.50 5.15 -2.26
CA ALA A 47 7.65 5.83 -1.28
C ALA A 47 7.80 5.23 0.12
N SER A 48 7.98 3.91 0.23
CA SER A 48 8.16 3.20 1.50
C SER A 48 9.53 3.55 2.12
N VAL A 49 10.60 3.52 1.32
CA VAL A 49 11.97 3.87 1.77
C VAL A 49 12.10 5.35 2.14
N ALA A 50 11.32 6.23 1.51
CA ALA A 50 11.35 7.66 1.81
C ALA A 50 10.66 8.04 3.14
N VAL A 51 10.01 7.09 3.83
CA VAL A 51 9.44 7.34 5.16
C VAL A 51 10.57 7.64 6.14
N GLN A 52 10.51 8.81 6.80
CA GLN A 52 11.46 9.18 7.84
C GLN A 52 10.94 8.71 9.20
N GLY A 53 11.73 7.88 9.88
CA GLY A 53 11.32 7.24 11.12
C GLY A 53 10.36 6.09 10.87
N SER A 54 9.33 5.97 11.69
CA SER A 54 8.38 4.87 11.64
C SER A 54 7.19 5.17 10.72
N GLY A 55 6.71 4.19 9.97
CA GLY A 55 5.54 4.37 9.12
C GLY A 55 5.26 3.21 8.16
N TRP A 56 4.47 3.51 7.13
CA TRP A 56 3.96 2.54 6.18
C TRP A 56 3.98 3.09 4.76
N GLY A 57 4.29 2.24 3.78
CA GLY A 57 4.01 2.49 2.36
C GLY A 57 2.75 1.76 1.93
N TRP A 58 1.86 2.44 1.21
CA TRP A 58 0.54 1.90 0.84
C TRP A 58 0.26 2.01 -0.65
N LEU A 59 -0.32 0.95 -1.21
CA LEU A 59 -1.18 1.01 -2.39
C LEU A 59 -2.63 1.18 -1.93
N GLY A 60 -3.24 2.30 -2.31
CA GLY A 60 -4.63 2.61 -2.00
C GLY A 60 -5.48 2.81 -3.25
N PHE A 61 -6.77 2.47 -3.17
CA PHE A 61 -7.76 2.79 -4.20
C PHE A 61 -8.56 4.03 -3.80
N ASN A 62 -8.62 5.02 -4.70
CA ASN A 62 -9.44 6.20 -4.53
C ASN A 62 -10.85 5.95 -5.12
N PRO A 63 -11.91 5.87 -4.30
CA PRO A 63 -13.25 5.58 -4.79
C PRO A 63 -13.86 6.71 -5.62
N GLN A 64 -13.40 7.96 -5.44
CA GLN A 64 -13.90 9.12 -6.18
C GLN A 64 -13.34 9.18 -7.60
N THR A 65 -12.03 8.98 -7.74
CA THR A 65 -11.35 9.03 -9.05
C THR A 65 -11.29 7.67 -9.74
N LYS A 66 -11.60 6.58 -9.02
CA LYS A 66 -11.48 5.19 -9.45
C LYS A 66 -10.06 4.82 -9.88
N LYS A 67 -9.06 5.42 -9.25
CA LYS A 67 -7.62 5.20 -9.51
C LYS A 67 -6.89 4.61 -8.32
N LEU A 68 -5.83 3.88 -8.63
CA LEU A 68 -4.83 3.44 -7.66
C LEU A 68 -3.85 4.57 -7.37
N THR A 69 -3.35 4.63 -6.15
CA THR A 69 -2.41 5.65 -5.69
C THR A 69 -1.42 5.03 -4.72
N VAL A 70 -0.15 5.42 -4.85
CA VAL A 70 0.89 5.10 -3.86
C VAL A 70 1.02 6.30 -2.91
N VAL A 71 0.91 6.04 -1.61
CA VAL A 71 1.12 7.04 -0.56
C VAL A 71 1.88 6.42 0.61
N SER A 72 2.47 7.26 1.45
CA SER A 72 3.03 6.84 2.73
C SER A 72 2.21 7.41 3.89
N CYS A 73 2.23 6.72 5.02
CA CYS A 73 1.61 7.15 6.27
C CYS A 73 2.65 7.09 7.39
N ALA A 74 2.73 8.15 8.19
CA ALA A 74 3.64 8.19 9.32
C ALA A 74 3.09 7.36 10.49
N ASN A 75 3.99 6.79 11.28
CA ASN A 75 3.67 6.02 12.48
C ASN A 75 2.62 4.93 12.21
N GLN A 76 1.47 4.99 12.92
CA GLN A 76 0.38 4.03 12.81
C GLN A 76 -0.88 4.67 12.21
N ASP A 77 -0.72 5.71 11.40
CA ASP A 77 -1.84 6.36 10.73
C ASP A 77 -2.49 5.37 9.75
N PRO A 78 -3.77 5.01 9.96
CA PRO A 78 -4.44 4.05 9.10
C PRO A 78 -4.85 4.72 7.79
N LEU A 79 -4.57 4.07 6.66
CA LEU A 79 -4.72 4.69 5.33
C LEU A 79 -6.12 5.28 5.09
N PHE A 80 -7.18 4.50 5.33
CA PHE A 80 -8.54 4.92 5.01
C PHE A 80 -9.03 6.09 5.87
N PRO A 81 -8.96 6.03 7.22
CA PRO A 81 -9.40 7.15 8.06
C PRO A 81 -8.64 8.46 7.83
N THR A 82 -7.39 8.41 7.36
CA THR A 82 -6.56 9.61 7.17
C THR A 82 -6.63 10.18 5.76
N THR A 83 -6.75 9.34 4.73
CA THR A 83 -6.68 9.78 3.32
C THR A 83 -7.97 9.55 2.53
N GLY A 84 -8.89 8.73 3.05
CA GLY A 84 -10.06 8.24 2.32
C GLY A 84 -9.73 7.18 1.26
N LEU A 85 -8.47 6.74 1.13
CA LEU A 85 -8.06 5.68 0.23
C LEU A 85 -8.34 4.31 0.84
N ILE A 86 -8.93 3.41 0.06
CA ILE A 86 -9.18 2.03 0.48
C ILE A 86 -7.85 1.26 0.39
N PRO A 87 -7.33 0.68 1.49
CA PRO A 87 -6.06 -0.04 1.48
C PRO A 87 -6.17 -1.34 0.70
N LEU A 88 -5.19 -1.59 -0.17
CA LEU A 88 -5.09 -2.83 -0.95
C LEU A 88 -3.83 -3.62 -0.61
N PHE A 89 -2.71 -2.93 -0.41
CA PHE A 89 -1.44 -3.55 -0.05
C PHE A 89 -0.60 -2.56 0.74
N GLY A 90 0.02 -3.02 1.83
CA GLY A 90 0.84 -2.20 2.73
C GLY A 90 2.20 -2.82 2.99
N ILE A 91 3.23 -1.99 3.13
CA ILE A 91 4.56 -2.37 3.58
C ILE A 91 4.81 -1.64 4.89
N ASP A 92 4.97 -2.42 5.97
CA ASP A 92 5.44 -1.89 7.24
C ASP A 92 6.95 -1.58 7.12
N VAL A 93 7.34 -0.35 7.44
CA VAL A 93 8.75 0.09 7.46
C VAL A 93 9.19 0.52 8.85
N TRP A 94 8.46 0.14 9.90
CA TRP A 94 8.97 0.22 11.27
C TRP A 94 10.19 -0.70 11.42
N GLU A 95 11.19 -0.28 12.21
CA GLU A 95 12.43 -1.07 12.41
C GLU A 95 12.21 -2.45 13.02
N HIS A 96 11.04 -2.69 13.62
CA HIS A 96 10.66 -3.98 14.20
C HIS A 96 9.83 -4.88 13.26
N ALA A 97 9.50 -4.39 12.06
CA ALA A 97 8.70 -5.12 11.09
C ALA A 97 9.40 -6.36 10.53
#